data_AF-A0A183EPW3-F1
#
_entry.id   AF-A0A183EPW3-F1
#
_cell.length_a   1.000
_cell.length_b   1.000
_cell.length_c   1.000
_cell.angle_alpha   90.00
_cell.angle_beta   90.00
_cell.angle_gamma   90.00
#
_symmetry.space_group_name_H-M   'P 1'
#
loop_
_entity.id
_entity.type
_entity.pdbx_description
1 polymer ?
#
loop_
_entity_poly.entity_id
_entity_poly.type
_entity_poly.pdbx_seq_one_letter_code
_entity_poly.pdbx_strand_id
1 'polypeptide(L)'
;MYYLSCRFLTGLEFRESAALISPKCEIEIRPNMVFIVCVGLHGLVNPEAKDEQSKTSAVLLSDTVLISAEGANEILTEKAKSRLKSNTIRFKSVPETSEGDDNKNKTTNEDKRKEHQKELGKRLNESARERLADQTDQKDVKKIKKSNISYRNYERFPKEADVDKLQIYVDRRHDSVILPIFGVPVPFHISMIKNTSQSVEGDYTYLRVNLMHPGSQIGKDQLLFPSPLCTYVKEL
;
A
#
# COMPACT_ATOMS: atom_id res chain seq x y z
N MET A 1 32.25 -4.78 2.81
CA MET A 1 31.30 -3.93 2.05
C MET A 1 30.77 -4.80 0.93
N TYR A 2 29.51 -5.22 1.03
CA TYR A 2 28.91 -6.11 0.04
C TYR A 2 28.09 -5.25 -0.93
N TYR A 3 28.31 -5.48 -2.21
CA TYR A 3 27.66 -4.75 -3.28
C TYR A 3 26.48 -5.59 -3.77
N LEU A 4 25.25 -5.07 -3.61
CA LEU A 4 24.09 -5.66 -4.27
C LEU A 4 23.86 -4.89 -5.56
N SER A 5 24.57 -5.28 -6.62
CA SER A 5 24.21 -4.87 -7.98
C SER A 5 23.51 -6.01 -8.67
N CYS A 6 22.26 -5.76 -9.01
CA CYS A 6 21.60 -6.16 -10.25
C CYS A 6 20.10 -6.24 -10.04
N ARG A 7 19.34 -5.86 -11.08
CA ARG A 7 17.91 -6.13 -11.12
C ARG A 7 17.46 -6.54 -12.51
N PHE A 8 16.21 -6.98 -12.55
CA PHE A 8 15.59 -7.80 -13.57
C PHE A 8 14.83 -6.97 -14.59
N LEU A 9 14.56 -7.59 -15.73
CA LEU A 9 13.52 -7.13 -16.64
C LEU A 9 12.18 -7.09 -15.90
N THR A 10 11.43 -6.01 -16.12
CA THR A 10 10.09 -5.79 -15.58
C THR A 10 9.13 -5.52 -16.73
N GLY A 11 7.86 -5.84 -16.54
CA GLY A 11 6.83 -5.62 -17.54
C GLY A 11 5.48 -6.03 -16.97
N LEU A 12 4.79 -6.93 -17.68
CA LEU A 12 3.53 -7.53 -17.21
C LEU A 12 3.75 -8.29 -15.90
N GLU A 13 4.89 -8.97 -15.79
CA GLU A 13 5.40 -9.49 -14.53
C GLU A 13 6.31 -8.45 -13.88
N PHE A 14 6.13 -8.25 -12.57
CA PHE A 14 6.99 -7.33 -11.81
C PHE A 14 8.46 -7.74 -11.93
N ARG A 15 8.74 -9.05 -11.87
CA ARG A 15 10.08 -9.61 -11.92
C ARG A 15 10.12 -10.80 -12.87
N GLU A 16 10.76 -10.60 -14.02
CA GLU A 16 11.12 -11.69 -14.91
C GLU A 16 12.37 -12.40 -14.35
N SER A 17 12.23 -13.69 -14.03
CA SER A 17 13.31 -14.46 -13.39
C SER A 17 14.37 -14.90 -14.39
N ALA A 18 14.02 -15.06 -15.67
CA ALA A 18 14.97 -15.43 -16.71
C ALA A 18 15.92 -14.28 -17.08
N ALA A 19 15.44 -13.04 -16.97
CA ALA A 19 16.15 -11.82 -17.36
C ALA A 19 16.65 -11.03 -16.14
N LEU A 20 17.27 -11.74 -15.19
CA LEU A 20 18.05 -11.15 -14.12
C LEU A 20 19.38 -10.65 -14.67
N ILE A 21 19.64 -9.34 -14.61
CA ILE A 21 20.99 -8.83 -14.87
C ILE A 21 21.92 -9.58 -13.92
N SER A 22 22.85 -10.36 -14.42
CA SER A 22 23.79 -11.12 -13.60
C SER A 22 24.90 -11.62 -14.52
N PRO A 23 26.07 -11.98 -13.99
CA PRO A 23 27.15 -12.54 -14.81
C PRO A 23 26.76 -13.83 -15.56
N LYS A 24 25.66 -14.47 -15.18
CA LYS A 24 25.16 -15.73 -15.77
C LYS A 24 24.01 -15.52 -16.76
N CYS A 25 23.59 -14.28 -16.99
CA CYS A 25 22.50 -13.99 -17.91
C CYS A 25 23.01 -13.95 -19.34
N GLU A 26 22.44 -14.80 -20.21
CA GLU A 26 22.77 -14.88 -21.63
C GLU A 26 21.73 -14.17 -22.52
N ILE A 27 20.72 -13.54 -21.91
CA ILE A 27 19.65 -12.87 -22.65
C ILE A 27 20.18 -11.60 -23.29
N GLU A 28 19.98 -11.49 -24.61
CA GLU A 28 20.28 -10.30 -25.37
C GLU A 28 19.25 -9.20 -25.10
N ILE A 29 19.74 -8.02 -24.74
CA ILE A 29 18.91 -6.84 -24.49
C ILE A 29 18.38 -6.31 -25.82
N ARG A 30 17.07 -6.05 -25.88
CA ARG A 30 16.39 -5.52 -27.07
C ARG A 30 15.70 -4.19 -26.79
N PRO A 31 15.47 -3.36 -27.81
CA PRO A 31 14.64 -2.17 -27.69
C PRO A 31 13.26 -2.50 -27.13
N ASN A 32 12.67 -1.56 -26.39
CA ASN A 32 11.40 -1.67 -25.66
C ASN A 32 11.41 -2.61 -24.45
N MET A 33 12.56 -3.20 -24.09
CA MET A 33 12.70 -3.84 -22.78
C MET A 33 12.73 -2.78 -21.67
N VAL A 34 12.15 -3.11 -20.51
CA VAL A 34 12.17 -2.24 -19.33
C VAL A 34 12.88 -2.96 -18.20
N PHE A 35 13.89 -2.34 -17.63
CA PHE A 35 14.64 -2.89 -16.51
C PHE A 35 14.43 -2.04 -15.27
N ILE A 36 14.26 -2.69 -14.13
CA ILE A 36 14.56 -2.03 -12.88
C ILE A 36 16.06 -2.20 -12.67
N VAL A 37 16.77 -1.11 -12.40
CA VAL A 37 18.20 -1.12 -12.11
C VAL A 37 18.35 -0.64 -10.69
N CYS A 38 19.03 -1.40 -9.83
CA CYS A 38 19.34 -0.97 -8.49
C CYS A 38 20.77 -1.21 -8.08
N VAL A 39 21.23 -0.32 -7.20
CA VAL A 39 22.53 -0.39 -6.55
C VAL A 39 22.30 -0.23 -5.06
N GLY A 40 22.67 -1.25 -4.30
CA GLY A 40 22.55 -1.29 -2.85
C GLY A 40 23.88 -1.41 -2.15
N LEU A 41 24.03 -0.66 -1.06
CA LEU A 41 25.10 -0.78 -0.07
C LEU A 41 24.47 -1.18 1.26
N HIS A 42 25.02 -2.19 1.92
CA HIS A 42 24.58 -2.59 3.26
C HIS A 42 25.76 -2.75 4.20
N GLY A 43 25.49 -2.66 5.51
CA GLY A 43 26.53 -2.73 6.54
C GLY A 43 27.32 -1.44 6.67
N LEU A 44 26.70 -0.29 6.41
CA LEU A 44 27.31 1.02 6.62
C LEU A 44 27.32 1.30 8.12
N VAL A 45 28.50 1.40 8.73
CA VAL A 45 28.64 1.67 10.17
C VAL A 45 28.56 3.17 10.40
N ASN A 46 27.65 3.60 11.27
CA ASN A 46 27.57 4.97 11.74
C ASN A 46 28.26 5.09 13.11
N PRO A 47 29.50 5.61 13.17
CA PRO A 47 30.27 5.69 14.42
C PRO A 47 29.69 6.70 15.42
N GLU A 48 28.83 7.62 14.97
CA GLU A 48 28.18 8.64 15.82
C GLU A 48 26.82 8.20 16.36
N ALA A 49 26.39 6.97 16.07
CA ALA A 49 25.13 6.42 16.56
C ALA A 49 25.15 6.31 18.09
N LYS A 50 24.06 6.77 18.72
CA LYS A 50 23.88 6.72 20.19
C LYS A 50 23.14 5.45 20.64
N ASP A 51 22.46 4.80 19.71
CA ASP A 51 21.61 3.64 19.86
C ASP A 51 22.07 2.51 18.93
N GLU A 52 21.88 1.24 19.34
CA GLU A 52 22.28 0.07 18.55
C GLU A 52 21.50 -0.03 17.21
N GLN A 53 20.27 0.50 17.14
CA GLN A 53 19.48 0.54 15.91
C GLN A 53 20.14 1.41 14.82
N SER A 54 20.67 2.59 15.18
CA SER A 54 21.29 3.54 14.24
C SER A 54 22.74 3.20 13.86
N LYS A 55 23.32 2.17 14.48
CA LYS A 55 24.73 1.79 14.32
C LYS A 55 25.06 1.23 12.96
N THR A 56 24.09 0.57 12.33
CA THR A 56 24.24 -0.04 11.01
C THR A 56 23.14 0.44 10.08
N SER A 57 23.53 0.94 8.91
CA SER A 57 22.60 1.44 7.89
C SER A 57 22.82 0.73 6.55
N ALA A 58 21.84 0.88 5.67
CA ALA A 58 21.90 0.46 4.28
C ALA A 58 21.34 1.57 3.39
N VAL A 59 21.81 1.64 2.14
CA VAL A 59 21.33 2.57 1.12
C VAL A 59 21.02 1.77 -0.12
N LEU A 60 19.84 1.99 -0.69
CA LEU A 60 19.44 1.42 -1.97
C LEU A 60 18.99 2.54 -2.91
N LEU A 61 19.62 2.61 -4.07
CA LEU A 61 19.18 3.45 -5.17
C LEU A 61 18.56 2.56 -6.25
N SER A 62 17.43 2.98 -6.82
CA SER A 62 16.77 2.24 -7.88
C SER A 62 16.10 3.18 -8.87
N ASP A 63 16.22 2.83 -10.14
CA ASP A 63 15.54 3.50 -11.24
C ASP A 63 14.91 2.48 -12.19
N THR A 64 13.90 2.91 -12.94
CA THR A 64 13.29 2.13 -14.01
C THR A 64 13.69 2.71 -15.35
N VAL A 65 14.33 1.89 -16.19
CA VAL A 65 14.94 2.30 -17.45
C VAL A 65 14.26 1.57 -18.60
N LEU A 66 13.76 2.32 -19.57
CA LEU A 66 13.26 1.82 -20.85
C LEU A 66 14.41 1.85 -21.87
N ILE A 67 14.65 0.70 -22.51
CA ILE A 67 15.69 0.56 -23.53
C ILE A 67 15.19 1.13 -24.85
N SER A 68 15.88 2.17 -25.32
CA SER A 68 15.60 2.83 -26.60
C SER A 68 16.17 2.01 -27.76
N ALA A 69 15.55 2.12 -28.94
CA ALA A 69 16.09 1.50 -30.16
C ALA A 69 17.41 2.13 -30.61
N GLU A 70 17.53 3.45 -30.47
CA GLU A 70 18.71 4.24 -30.80
C GLU A 70 18.88 5.36 -29.78
N GLY A 71 20.12 5.76 -29.51
CA GLY A 71 20.43 6.87 -28.59
C GLY A 71 20.40 6.49 -27.11
N ALA A 72 20.09 7.46 -26.26
CA ALA A 72 20.06 7.27 -24.81
C ALA A 72 18.77 6.56 -24.36
N ASN A 73 18.90 5.72 -23.32
CA ASN A 73 17.76 5.06 -22.69
C ASN A 73 16.91 6.07 -21.89
N GLU A 74 15.60 5.84 -21.85
CA GLU A 74 14.66 6.69 -21.11
C GLU A 74 14.57 6.24 -19.65
N ILE A 75 14.65 7.20 -18.71
CA ILE A 75 14.49 6.94 -17.28
C ILE A 75 13.05 7.25 -16.89
N LEU A 76 12.25 6.20 -16.71
CA LEU A 76 10.82 6.33 -16.37
C LEU A 76 10.59 6.91 -14.97
N THR A 77 11.60 6.83 -14.10
CA THR A 77 11.59 7.35 -12.73
C THR A 77 12.24 8.72 -12.58
N GLU A 78 12.59 9.42 -13.68
CA GLU A 78 13.32 10.70 -13.62
C GLU A 78 12.60 11.79 -12.81
N LYS A 79 11.26 11.78 -12.85
CA LYS A 79 10.43 12.73 -12.08
C LYS A 79 10.39 12.44 -10.59
N ALA A 80 10.84 11.26 -10.14
CA ALA A 80 10.96 10.96 -8.72
C ALA A 80 12.07 11.82 -8.10
N LYS A 81 11.79 12.41 -6.94
CA LYS A 81 12.78 13.26 -6.27
C LYS A 81 13.92 12.39 -5.74
N SER A 82 15.06 12.37 -6.43
CA SER A 82 16.26 11.64 -5.99
C SER A 82 17.13 12.42 -4.99
N ARG A 83 16.88 13.73 -4.84
CA ARG A 83 17.64 14.59 -3.92
C ARG A 83 17.42 14.17 -2.47
N LEU A 84 18.50 13.94 -1.72
CA LEU A 84 18.50 13.65 -0.28
C LEU A 84 17.52 14.52 0.53
N LYS A 85 17.49 15.83 0.29
CA LYS A 85 16.59 16.77 0.98
C LYS A 85 15.09 16.49 0.78
N SER A 86 14.74 15.80 -0.30
CA SER A 86 13.35 15.42 -0.62
C SER A 86 12.95 14.08 -0.02
N ASN A 87 13.93 13.21 0.27
CA ASN A 87 13.72 11.86 0.80
C ASN A 87 14.15 11.73 2.27
N THR A 88 14.59 12.83 2.90
CA THR A 88 14.95 12.86 4.32
C THR A 88 13.76 13.37 5.12
N ILE A 89 13.19 12.49 5.94
CA ILE A 89 12.20 12.89 6.95
C ILE A 89 12.96 13.21 8.23
N ARG A 90 12.88 14.46 8.69
CA ARG A 90 13.42 14.87 9.99
C ARG A 90 12.28 14.97 10.99
N PHE A 91 12.26 14.08 11.97
CA PHE A 91 11.36 14.23 13.11
C PHE A 91 11.86 15.38 14.00
N LYS A 92 10.97 16.33 14.28
CA LYS A 92 11.20 17.34 15.30
C LYS A 92 10.84 16.67 16.63
N SER A 93 11.80 16.54 17.55
CA SER A 93 11.53 15.97 18.87
C SER A 93 10.49 16.84 19.59
N VAL A 94 9.33 16.25 19.86
CA VAL A 94 8.36 16.79 20.81
C VAL A 94 8.80 16.26 22.18
N PRO A 95 8.93 17.09 23.22
CA PRO A 95 9.33 16.61 24.54
C PRO A 95 8.27 15.65 25.08
N GLU A 96 8.68 14.43 25.39
CA GLU A 96 7.85 13.39 26.00
C GLU A 96 7.62 13.71 27.47
N THR A 97 6.36 13.88 27.87
CA THR A 97 5.93 13.76 29.27
C THR A 97 5.64 12.30 29.57
N SER A 98 6.43 11.76 30.49
CA SER A 98 6.40 10.41 31.03
C SER A 98 5.22 10.16 31.98
N GLU A 99 4.51 9.07 31.79
CA GLU A 99 3.69 8.31 32.77
C GLU A 99 3.47 6.94 32.09
N GLY A 100 3.67 5.76 32.66
CA GLY A 100 3.77 5.28 34.04
C GLY A 100 3.17 3.86 34.03
N ASP A 101 3.93 2.90 34.54
CA ASP A 101 3.73 1.45 34.61
C ASP A 101 2.31 0.95 35.00
N ASP A 102 1.87 -0.19 34.45
CA ASP A 102 0.82 -1.02 35.07
C ASP A 102 0.75 -2.45 34.47
N ASN A 103 1.73 -3.27 34.84
CA ASN A 103 1.78 -4.70 34.52
C ASN A 103 1.21 -5.55 35.68
N LYS A 104 -0.11 -5.52 35.93
CA LYS A 104 -0.70 -6.37 36.99
C LYS A 104 -2.21 -6.67 36.89
N ASN A 105 -2.76 -7.09 35.73
CA ASN A 105 -4.14 -7.61 35.73
C ASN A 105 -4.56 -8.51 34.54
N LYS A 106 -3.74 -9.50 34.16
CA LYS A 106 -4.05 -10.36 32.98
C LYS A 106 -5.17 -11.39 33.18
N THR A 107 -5.59 -11.71 34.41
CA THR A 107 -6.59 -12.75 34.65
C THR A 107 -8.04 -12.24 34.70
N THR A 108 -8.28 -10.97 35.03
CA THR A 108 -9.65 -10.42 35.20
C THR A 108 -10.26 -9.86 33.91
N ASN A 109 -9.47 -9.66 32.86
CA ASN A 109 -9.93 -9.08 31.60
C ASN A 109 -10.44 -10.12 30.59
N GLU A 110 -9.99 -11.38 30.66
CA GLU A 110 -10.46 -12.43 29.75
C GLU A 110 -11.92 -12.82 30.01
N ASP A 111 -12.32 -12.97 31.27
CA ASP A 111 -13.70 -13.28 31.62
C ASP A 111 -14.67 -12.15 31.24
N LYS A 112 -14.26 -10.89 31.45
CA LYS A 112 -15.03 -9.72 31.01
C LYS A 112 -15.15 -9.65 29.47
N ARG A 113 -14.08 -10.02 28.74
CA ARG A 113 -14.14 -10.12 27.26
C ARG A 113 -15.08 -11.23 26.79
N LYS A 114 -15.10 -12.37 27.49
CA LYS A 114 -15.92 -13.53 27.13
C LYS A 114 -17.40 -13.29 27.40
N GLU A 115 -17.74 -12.66 28.53
CA GLU A 115 -19.13 -12.27 28.82
C GLU A 115 -19.63 -11.22 27.84
N HIS A 116 -18.81 -10.20 27.55
CA HIS A 116 -19.17 -9.15 26.61
C HIS A 116 -19.37 -9.69 25.18
N GLN A 117 -18.52 -10.61 24.72
CA GLN A 117 -18.71 -11.26 23.41
C GLN A 117 -19.98 -12.13 23.37
N LYS A 118 -20.33 -12.79 24.47
CA LYS A 118 -21.56 -13.60 24.57
C LYS A 118 -22.82 -12.73 24.56
N GLU A 119 -22.77 -11.57 25.21
CA GLU A 119 -23.87 -10.60 25.22
C GLU A 119 -24.08 -9.96 23.84
N LEU A 120 -22.99 -9.57 23.16
CA LEU A 120 -23.03 -9.08 21.79
C LEU A 120 -23.64 -10.13 20.84
N GLY A 121 -23.28 -11.42 21.01
CA GLY A 121 -23.84 -12.52 20.24
C GLY A 121 -25.35 -12.70 20.45
N LYS A 122 -25.84 -12.58 21.69
CA LYS A 122 -27.28 -12.65 21.97
C LYS A 122 -28.04 -11.49 21.32
N ARG A 123 -27.52 -10.26 21.47
CA ARG A 123 -28.14 -9.06 20.90
C ARG A 123 -28.18 -9.12 19.36
N LEU A 124 -27.14 -9.67 18.74
CA LEU A 124 -27.10 -9.90 17.30
C LEU A 124 -28.19 -10.90 16.87
N ASN A 125 -28.33 -12.01 17.59
CA ASN A 125 -29.30 -13.06 17.26
C ASN A 125 -30.76 -12.61 17.46
N GLU A 126 -31.02 -11.79 18.47
CA GLU A 126 -32.33 -11.20 18.74
C GLU A 126 -32.72 -10.19 17.65
N SER A 127 -31.80 -9.29 17.28
CA SER A 127 -32.02 -8.36 16.17
C SER A 127 -32.17 -9.07 14.81
N ALA A 128 -31.49 -10.20 14.60
CA ALA A 128 -31.65 -11.01 13.40
C ALA A 128 -33.04 -11.66 13.36
N ARG A 129 -33.54 -12.12 14.52
CA ARG A 129 -34.87 -12.72 14.66
C ARG A 129 -35.99 -11.69 14.43
N GLU A 130 -35.83 -10.47 14.93
CA GLU A 130 -36.76 -9.36 14.65
C GLU A 130 -36.79 -9.02 13.15
N ARG A 131 -35.62 -8.95 12.49
CA ARG A 131 -35.54 -8.72 11.03
C ARG A 131 -36.14 -9.84 10.19
N LEU A 132 -36.12 -11.08 10.68
CA LEU A 132 -36.74 -12.23 10.03
C LEU A 132 -38.26 -12.27 10.21
N ALA A 133 -38.78 -11.72 11.31
CA ALA A 133 -40.22 -11.63 11.58
C ALA A 133 -40.91 -10.57 10.70
N ASP A 134 -40.21 -9.49 10.32
CA ASP A 134 -40.71 -8.44 9.44
C ASP A 134 -40.61 -8.77 7.93
N GLN A 135 -40.12 -9.96 7.56
CA GLN A 135 -39.90 -10.36 6.16
C GLN A 135 -41.03 -11.21 5.53
N THR A 136 -42.28 -10.97 5.88
CA THR A 136 -43.44 -11.55 5.17
C THR A 136 -43.96 -10.72 4.00
N ASP A 137 -43.41 -9.55 3.70
CA ASP A 137 -43.75 -8.79 2.48
C ASP A 137 -42.53 -8.63 1.57
N GLN A 138 -42.47 -9.47 0.54
CA GLN A 138 -41.60 -9.28 -0.62
C GLN A 138 -41.95 -7.95 -1.30
N LYS A 139 -41.10 -6.94 -1.09
CA LYS A 139 -40.92 -5.86 -2.06
C LYS A 139 -39.48 -5.87 -2.51
N ASP A 140 -39.28 -6.08 -3.81
CA ASP A 140 -38.03 -5.95 -4.52
C ASP A 140 -37.34 -4.62 -4.20
N VAL A 141 -36.47 -4.62 -3.20
CA VAL A 141 -35.53 -3.53 -2.98
C VAL A 141 -34.53 -3.62 -4.11
N LYS A 142 -34.74 -2.82 -5.16
CA LYS A 142 -33.69 -2.47 -6.14
C LYS A 142 -32.47 -2.04 -5.35
N LYS A 143 -31.48 -2.92 -5.22
CA LYS A 143 -30.15 -2.61 -4.68
C LYS A 143 -29.60 -1.44 -5.49
N ILE A 144 -29.69 -0.24 -4.94
CA ILE A 144 -28.99 0.94 -5.45
C ILE A 144 -27.51 0.57 -5.37
N LYS A 145 -26.90 0.24 -6.53
CA LYS A 145 -25.46 0.07 -6.63
C LYS A 145 -24.84 1.40 -6.23
N LYS A 146 -24.27 1.47 -5.02
CA LYS A 146 -23.42 2.60 -4.61
C LYS A 146 -22.37 2.78 -5.70
N SER A 147 -22.27 3.99 -6.25
CA SER A 147 -21.31 4.27 -7.31
C SER A 147 -19.90 4.00 -6.81
N ASN A 148 -19.13 3.22 -7.56
CA ASN A 148 -17.72 2.90 -7.32
C ASN A 148 -16.77 3.99 -7.83
N ILE A 149 -17.25 5.24 -7.93
CA ILE A 149 -16.52 6.37 -8.49
C ILE A 149 -16.12 7.28 -7.34
N SER A 150 -14.81 7.47 -7.12
CA SER A 150 -14.28 8.37 -6.10
C SER A 150 -14.71 9.82 -6.32
N TYR A 151 -14.33 10.41 -7.45
CA TYR A 151 -14.65 11.79 -7.78
C TYR A 151 -15.10 11.85 -9.24
N ARG A 152 -16.28 12.44 -9.48
CA ARG A 152 -16.77 12.67 -10.85
C ARG A 152 -16.07 13.84 -11.53
N ASN A 153 -15.81 14.89 -10.76
CA ASN A 153 -15.24 16.15 -11.22
C ASN A 153 -14.09 16.56 -10.30
N TYR A 154 -13.13 17.31 -10.84
CA TYR A 154 -11.99 17.83 -10.10
C TYR A 154 -12.38 18.77 -8.95
N GLU A 155 -13.51 19.48 -9.06
CA GLU A 155 -14.00 20.37 -7.99
C GLU A 155 -14.32 19.66 -6.68
N ARG A 156 -14.65 18.36 -6.77
CA ARG A 156 -14.93 17.53 -5.58
C ARG A 156 -13.66 16.89 -5.02
N PHE A 157 -12.52 17.07 -5.69
CA PHE A 157 -11.26 16.56 -5.23
C PHE A 157 -10.82 17.33 -3.97
N PRO A 158 -10.38 16.63 -2.90
CA PRO A 158 -9.96 17.26 -1.66
C PRO A 158 -8.80 18.23 -1.89
N LYS A 159 -8.88 19.44 -1.32
CA LYS A 159 -7.87 20.51 -1.37
C LYS A 159 -7.15 20.69 -0.03
N GLU A 160 -7.14 19.64 0.76
CA GLU A 160 -6.56 19.59 2.09
C GLU A 160 -5.03 19.62 1.98
N ALA A 161 -4.38 20.28 2.94
CA ALA A 161 -2.92 20.45 2.93
C ALA A 161 -2.16 19.12 2.91
N ASP A 162 -2.75 18.04 3.42
CA ASP A 162 -2.15 16.70 3.42
C ASP A 162 -2.02 16.16 1.99
N VAL A 163 -3.01 16.42 1.13
CA VAL A 163 -2.98 16.01 -0.28
C VAL A 163 -1.90 16.80 -1.04
N ASP A 164 -1.82 18.11 -0.80
CA ASP A 164 -0.81 18.99 -1.41
C ASP A 164 0.61 18.65 -0.96
N LYS A 165 0.77 18.21 0.31
CA LYS A 165 2.05 17.73 0.86
C LYS A 165 2.41 16.31 0.45
N LEU A 166 1.61 15.67 -0.41
CA LEU A 166 1.79 14.28 -0.84
C LEU A 166 1.80 13.30 0.33
N GLN A 167 0.92 13.51 1.31
CA GLN A 167 0.64 12.57 2.39
C GLN A 167 -0.57 11.71 2.02
N ILE A 168 -0.65 10.51 2.61
CA ILE A 168 -1.81 9.64 2.43
C ILE A 168 -3.02 10.32 3.08
N TYR A 169 -4.09 10.51 2.31
CA TYR A 169 -5.31 11.15 2.78
C TYR A 169 -6.52 10.21 2.62
N VAL A 170 -7.39 10.17 3.62
CA VAL A 170 -8.60 9.35 3.62
C VAL A 170 -9.82 10.26 3.58
N ASP A 171 -10.46 10.34 2.42
CA ASP A 171 -11.73 11.05 2.26
C ASP A 171 -12.90 10.13 2.67
N ARG A 172 -13.44 10.38 3.86
CA ARG A 172 -14.61 9.67 4.40
C ARG A 172 -15.93 10.09 3.74
N ARG A 173 -15.99 11.23 3.05
CA ARG A 173 -17.22 11.71 2.40
C ARG A 173 -17.45 11.00 1.07
N HIS A 174 -16.38 10.71 0.34
CA HIS A 174 -16.42 10.04 -0.96
C HIS A 174 -15.90 8.60 -0.90
N ASP A 175 -15.78 8.02 0.29
CA ASP A 175 -15.35 6.63 0.49
C ASP A 175 -14.08 6.31 -0.34
N SER A 176 -13.07 7.19 -0.25
CA SER A 176 -11.88 7.15 -1.12
C SER A 176 -10.59 7.41 -0.35
N VAL A 177 -9.53 6.69 -0.74
CA VAL A 177 -8.17 6.87 -0.23
C VAL A 177 -7.33 7.50 -1.33
N ILE A 178 -6.62 8.58 -1.01
CA ILE A 178 -5.73 9.27 -1.92
C ILE A 178 -4.29 8.87 -1.58
N LEU A 179 -3.62 8.27 -2.56
CA LEU A 179 -2.24 7.80 -2.42
C LEU A 179 -1.31 8.61 -3.33
N PRO A 180 -0.16 9.09 -2.81
CA PRO A 180 0.83 9.79 -3.62
C PRO A 180 1.63 8.78 -4.47
N ILE A 181 1.31 8.67 -5.76
CA ILE A 181 2.02 7.82 -6.71
C ILE A 181 2.97 8.72 -7.53
N PHE A 182 4.27 8.58 -7.32
CA PHE A 182 5.32 9.34 -8.02
C PHE A 182 5.07 10.87 -8.08
N GLY A 183 4.59 11.44 -6.97
CA GLY A 183 4.31 12.87 -6.86
C GLY A 183 2.95 13.32 -7.39
N VAL A 184 2.10 12.37 -7.79
CA VAL A 184 0.71 12.62 -8.21
C VAL A 184 -0.23 12.05 -7.15
N PRO A 185 -1.17 12.84 -6.59
CA PRO A 185 -2.17 12.34 -5.68
C PRO A 185 -3.26 11.57 -6.46
N VAL A 186 -3.26 10.24 -6.35
CA VAL A 186 -4.16 9.36 -7.09
C VAL A 186 -5.26 8.82 -6.17
N PRO A 187 -6.55 9.06 -6.48
CA PRO A 187 -7.66 8.58 -5.68
C PRO A 187 -8.06 7.13 -6.00
N PHE A 188 -8.28 6.33 -4.96
CA PHE A 188 -8.79 4.96 -5.02
C PHE A 188 -10.06 4.83 -4.19
N HIS A 189 -11.16 4.42 -4.81
CA HIS A 189 -12.40 4.15 -4.08
C HIS A 189 -12.25 2.90 -3.21
N ILE A 190 -12.79 2.90 -1.99
CA ILE A 190 -12.65 1.76 -1.05
C ILE A 190 -13.20 0.44 -1.62
N SER A 191 -14.16 0.50 -2.54
CA SER A 191 -14.69 -0.71 -3.20
C SER A 191 -13.66 -1.42 -4.07
N MET A 192 -12.58 -0.74 -4.48
CA MET A 192 -11.48 -1.32 -5.24
C MET A 192 -10.35 -1.80 -4.33
N ILE A 193 -10.40 -1.52 -3.03
CA ILE A 193 -9.39 -1.95 -2.06
C ILE A 193 -9.87 -3.24 -1.40
N LYS A 194 -9.05 -4.29 -1.46
CA LYS A 194 -9.33 -5.58 -0.83
C LYS A 194 -8.96 -5.55 0.65
N ASN A 195 -7.72 -5.17 0.95
CA ASN A 195 -7.21 -5.00 2.30
C ASN A 195 -5.93 -4.17 2.30
N THR A 196 -5.52 -3.76 3.49
CA THR A 196 -4.25 -3.07 3.74
C THR A 196 -3.49 -3.80 4.83
N SER A 197 -2.20 -4.06 4.62
CA SER A 197 -1.33 -4.68 5.61
C SER A 197 -0.18 -3.73 5.96
N GLN A 198 0.12 -3.62 7.25
CA GLN A 198 1.23 -2.85 7.77
C GLN A 198 2.31 -3.79 8.30
N SER A 199 3.57 -3.56 7.93
CA SER A 199 4.72 -4.21 8.55
C SER A 199 5.73 -3.14 8.97
N VAL A 200 6.35 -3.36 10.14
CA VAL A 200 7.34 -2.46 10.71
C VAL A 200 8.68 -3.18 10.75
N GLU A 201 9.68 -2.64 10.05
CA GLU A 201 11.05 -3.15 10.03
C GLU A 201 11.99 -2.07 10.55
N GLY A 202 12.31 -2.15 11.85
CA GLY A 202 13.07 -1.11 12.54
C GLY A 202 12.35 0.24 12.49
N ASP A 203 12.99 1.24 11.90
CA ASP A 203 12.45 2.61 11.76
C ASP A 203 11.57 2.80 10.51
N TYR A 204 11.48 1.79 9.65
CA TYR A 204 10.70 1.86 8.41
C TYR A 204 9.35 1.16 8.58
N THR A 205 8.29 1.81 8.11
CA THR A 205 6.94 1.22 8.04
C THR A 205 6.57 1.00 6.58
N TYR A 206 6.27 -0.24 6.24
CA TYR A 206 5.69 -0.60 4.95
C TYR A 206 4.18 -0.68 5.09
N LEU A 207 3.48 0.03 4.19
CA LEU A 207 2.05 -0.10 4.01
C LEU A 207 1.82 -0.73 2.64
N ARG A 208 1.25 -1.93 2.62
CA ARG A 208 0.85 -2.61 1.39
C ARG A 208 -0.65 -2.49 1.22
N VAL A 209 -1.09 -1.98 0.08
CA VAL A 209 -2.50 -1.82 -0.28
C VAL A 209 -2.83 -2.83 -1.37
N ASN A 210 -3.59 -3.87 -1.02
CA ASN A 210 -4.02 -4.86 -2.00
C ASN A 210 -5.32 -4.41 -2.64
N LEU A 211 -5.35 -4.39 -3.97
CA LEU A 211 -6.48 -3.95 -4.78
C LEU A 211 -7.24 -5.14 -5.37
N MET A 212 -8.48 -4.85 -5.75
CA MET A 212 -9.38 -5.75 -6.45
C MET A 212 -8.95 -5.85 -7.91
N HIS A 213 -8.56 -7.05 -8.34
CA HIS A 213 -8.26 -7.38 -9.73
C HIS A 213 -9.00 -8.68 -10.13
N PRO A 214 -9.17 -8.96 -11.43
CA PRO A 214 -9.68 -10.25 -11.90
C PRO A 214 -8.89 -11.41 -11.27
N GLY A 215 -9.59 -12.34 -10.62
CA GLY A 215 -8.98 -13.45 -9.87
C GLY A 215 -8.64 -13.16 -8.39
N SER A 216 -8.79 -11.92 -7.91
CA SER A 216 -8.55 -11.56 -6.50
C SER A 216 -9.66 -12.01 -5.54
N GLN A 217 -10.89 -12.12 -6.03
CA GLN A 217 -12.06 -12.58 -5.27
C GLN A 217 -12.32 -14.08 -5.53
N ILE A 218 -12.10 -14.91 -4.52
CA ILE A 218 -12.55 -16.30 -4.48
C ILE A 218 -13.89 -16.30 -3.73
N GLY A 219 -15.02 -16.20 -4.44
CA GLY A 219 -16.35 -16.13 -3.83
C GLY A 219 -17.47 -15.73 -4.81
N LYS A 220 -18.73 -15.95 -4.41
CA LYS A 220 -19.93 -15.82 -5.28
C LYS A 220 -20.31 -14.38 -5.71
N ASP A 221 -19.77 -13.35 -5.07
CA ASP A 221 -19.98 -11.94 -5.44
C ASP A 221 -18.74 -11.39 -6.16
N GLN A 222 -18.61 -11.75 -7.43
CA GLN A 222 -17.55 -11.22 -8.28
C GLN A 222 -17.90 -9.78 -8.65
N LEU A 223 -17.09 -8.81 -8.22
CA LEU A 223 -17.15 -7.45 -8.74
C LEU A 223 -17.12 -7.51 -10.28
N LEU A 224 -18.20 -7.05 -10.92
CA LEU A 224 -18.25 -6.95 -12.38
C LEU A 224 -17.27 -5.89 -12.83
N PHE A 225 -16.10 -6.34 -13.25
CA PHE A 225 -15.12 -5.51 -13.90
C PHE A 225 -15.65 -5.11 -15.29
N PRO A 226 -15.59 -3.82 -15.68
CA PRO A 226 -16.19 -3.35 -16.93
C PRO A 226 -15.64 -4.03 -18.18
N SER A 227 -14.39 -4.48 -18.14
CA SER A 227 -13.75 -5.20 -19.24
C SER A 227 -12.73 -6.21 -18.71
N PRO A 228 -12.75 -7.47 -19.20
CA PRO A 228 -11.77 -8.48 -18.84
C PRO A 228 -10.37 -8.21 -19.43
N LEU A 229 -10.24 -7.30 -20.40
CA LEU A 229 -8.99 -6.98 -21.09
C LEU A 229 -8.27 -5.74 -20.52
N CYS A 230 -8.87 -5.03 -19.57
CA CYS A 230 -8.20 -3.90 -18.94
C CYS A 230 -7.05 -4.38 -18.04
N THR A 231 -5.98 -3.59 -17.95
CA THR A 231 -4.92 -3.80 -16.97
C THR A 231 -5.38 -3.29 -15.61
N TYR A 232 -5.20 -4.12 -14.57
CA TYR A 232 -5.59 -3.79 -13.20
C TYR A 232 -4.36 -3.73 -12.30
N VAL A 233 -4.33 -2.77 -11.39
CA VAL A 233 -3.32 -2.70 -10.34
C VAL A 233 -3.66 -3.75 -9.27
N LYS A 234 -2.69 -4.60 -8.92
CA LYS A 234 -2.88 -5.68 -7.94
C LYS A 234 -2.59 -5.22 -6.52
N GLU A 235 -1.46 -4.55 -6.33
CA GLU A 235 -1.02 -4.04 -5.03
C GLU A 235 -0.10 -2.83 -5.22
N LEU A 236 -0.06 -2.00 -4.19
CA LEU A 236 0.84 -0.85 -4.03
C LEU A 236 1.60 -0.99 -2.72
#